data_AF-A0A8S0FK90-F1
#
_entry.id   AF-A0A8S0FK90-F1
#
_cell.length_a   1.000
_cell.length_b   1.000
_cell.length_c   1.000
_cell.angle_alpha   90.00
_cell.angle_beta   90.00
_cell.angle_gamma   90.00
#
_symmetry.space_group_name_H-M   'P 1'
#
loop_
_entity.id
_entity.type
_entity.pdbx_description
1 polymer ?
#
loop_
_entity_poly.entity_id
_entity_poly.type
_entity_poly.pdbx_seq_one_letter_code
_entity_poly.pdbx_strand_id
1 'polypeptide(L)'
;MIQPGHRVILDSGTTTFEIARLMRKHTDVIAMTNGMNVANALLEAEGVELLMTGGHLRRQSQSFYGDQAEQSLQNYHFDMLFLGVDAIDLERGVSTHNEDEARLNRRMCEVAERIIVVTDSSKFNRSSLHKIIDTQRIDMIIVDEGIPADSLEGLRKAGVEVIGKGSPWSGNEKGCPLVNTNAFGGHCEHHQWFSSVSWVRLSQSAGGCPLFNILLNTV
;
A
#
# COMPACT_ATOMS: atom_id res chain seq x y z
N MET A 1 -2.63 4.69 9.32
CA MET A 1 -1.19 4.81 8.95
C MET A 1 -0.97 5.94 7.98
N ILE A 2 -1.82 6.05 6.95
CA ILE A 2 -1.84 7.22 6.08
C ILE A 2 -2.38 8.41 6.88
N GLN A 3 -1.67 9.54 6.82
CA GLN A 3 -2.03 10.78 7.51
C GLN A 3 -2.21 11.90 6.48
N PRO A 4 -2.94 12.97 6.84
CA PRO A 4 -2.94 14.22 6.06
C PRO A 4 -1.51 14.71 5.76
N GLY A 5 -1.30 15.23 4.56
CA GLY A 5 -0.01 15.65 4.01
C GLY A 5 0.82 14.53 3.37
N HIS A 6 0.46 13.25 3.53
CA HIS A 6 1.23 12.14 2.95
C HIS A 6 1.03 12.03 1.43
N ARG A 7 2.13 11.62 0.78
CA ARG A 7 2.20 11.21 -0.62
C ARG A 7 2.42 9.70 -0.65
N VAL A 8 1.47 8.97 -1.20
CA VAL A 8 1.46 7.51 -1.19
C VAL A 8 1.49 6.94 -2.61
N ILE A 9 2.22 5.86 -2.82
CA ILE A 9 2.06 5.03 -4.02
C ILE A 9 1.21 3.82 -3.66
N LEU A 10 0.19 3.55 -4.47
CA LEU A 10 -0.53 2.28 -4.46
C LEU A 10 -0.18 1.54 -5.74
N ASP A 11 0.49 0.39 -5.63
CA ASP A 11 0.66 -0.51 -6.77
C ASP A 11 -0.72 -0.99 -7.27
N SER A 12 -0.75 -1.57 -8.46
CA SER A 12 -1.86 -2.30 -9.03
C SER A 12 -2.17 -3.59 -8.25
N GLY A 13 -3.31 -4.20 -8.58
CA GLY A 13 -3.73 -5.47 -8.00
C GLY A 13 -4.91 -5.36 -7.04
N THR A 14 -5.43 -6.51 -6.65
CA THR A 14 -6.67 -6.63 -5.87
C THR A 14 -6.48 -6.22 -4.41
N THR A 15 -5.28 -6.41 -3.87
CA THR A 15 -4.99 -6.11 -2.47
C THR A 15 -4.87 -4.60 -2.21
N THR A 16 -4.13 -3.89 -3.06
CA THR A 16 -3.99 -2.43 -3.00
C THR A 16 -5.27 -1.70 -3.39
N PHE A 17 -6.11 -2.31 -4.24
CA PHE A 17 -7.47 -1.85 -4.50
C PHE A 17 -8.33 -1.73 -3.22
N GLU A 18 -8.21 -2.67 -2.28
CA GLU A 18 -8.94 -2.56 -1.01
C GLU A 18 -8.43 -1.39 -0.16
N ILE A 19 -7.13 -1.06 -0.23
CA ILE A 19 -6.56 0.12 0.42
C ILE A 19 -7.19 1.39 -0.17
N ALA A 20 -7.24 1.51 -1.51
CA ALA A 20 -7.87 2.64 -2.18
C ALA A 20 -9.34 2.84 -1.76
N ARG A 21 -10.12 1.77 -1.59
CA ARG A 21 -11.51 1.88 -1.10
C ARG A 21 -11.59 2.42 0.32
N LEU A 22 -10.61 2.10 1.16
CA LEU A 22 -10.51 2.61 2.52
C LEU A 22 -10.01 4.06 2.55
N MET A 23 -9.41 4.58 1.48
CA MET A 23 -8.94 5.97 1.41
C MET A 23 -10.05 7.00 1.22
N ARG A 24 -11.30 6.60 0.99
CA ARG A 24 -12.44 7.52 0.86
C ARG A 24 -12.71 8.39 2.10
N LYS A 25 -12.24 7.96 3.28
CA LYS A 25 -12.35 8.71 4.55
C LYS A 25 -11.17 9.65 4.78
N HIS A 26 -10.13 9.61 3.94
CA HIS A 26 -8.93 10.43 4.09
C HIS A 26 -9.09 11.77 3.38
N THR A 27 -8.39 12.77 3.90
CA THR A 27 -8.34 14.13 3.34
C THR A 27 -6.89 14.59 3.31
N ASP A 28 -6.55 15.45 2.33
CA ASP A 28 -5.22 16.02 2.16
C ASP A 28 -4.15 14.93 1.94
N VAL A 29 -4.38 14.05 0.96
CA VAL A 29 -3.43 12.99 0.58
C VAL A 29 -3.19 13.05 -0.92
N ILE A 30 -1.95 12.86 -1.35
CA ILE A 30 -1.62 12.67 -2.76
C ILE A 30 -1.37 11.17 -2.99
N ALA A 31 -2.12 10.54 -3.89
CA ALA A 31 -1.94 9.14 -4.24
C ALA A 31 -1.49 9.00 -5.69
N MET A 32 -0.40 8.28 -5.92
CA MET A 32 0.00 7.82 -7.25
C MET A 32 -0.30 6.33 -7.42
N THR A 33 -0.83 5.93 -8.56
CA THR A 33 -1.01 4.50 -8.89
C THR A 33 -0.71 4.19 -10.35
N ASN A 34 -0.21 2.98 -10.60
CA ASN A 34 -0.16 2.36 -11.93
C ASN A 34 -1.40 1.49 -12.21
N GLY A 35 -2.30 1.27 -11.25
CA GLY A 35 -3.48 0.42 -11.41
C GLY A 35 -4.71 1.20 -11.87
N MET A 36 -5.28 0.85 -13.01
CA MET A 36 -6.58 1.38 -13.46
C MET A 36 -7.70 0.99 -12.47
N ASN A 37 -7.64 -0.22 -11.91
CA ASN A 37 -8.57 -0.67 -10.88
C ASN A 37 -8.50 0.19 -9.61
N VAL A 38 -7.27 0.52 -9.17
CA VAL A 38 -7.00 1.35 -7.98
C VAL A 38 -7.43 2.80 -8.23
N ALA A 39 -7.10 3.36 -9.39
CA ALA A 39 -7.51 4.70 -9.80
C ALA A 39 -9.05 4.83 -9.78
N ASN A 40 -9.77 3.84 -10.33
CA ASN A 40 -11.23 3.83 -10.31
C ASN A 40 -11.80 3.80 -8.88
N ALA A 41 -11.18 3.08 -7.95
CA ALA A 41 -11.62 3.08 -6.54
C ALA A 41 -11.39 4.43 -5.85
N LEU A 42 -10.35 5.16 -6.24
CA LEU A 42 -10.02 6.48 -5.70
C LEU A 42 -10.90 7.61 -6.27
N LEU A 43 -11.68 7.37 -7.33
CA LEU A 43 -12.62 8.38 -7.85
C LEU A 43 -13.66 8.84 -6.81
N GLU A 44 -13.96 7.98 -5.83
CA GLU A 44 -14.87 8.28 -4.73
C GLU A 44 -14.16 8.91 -3.50
N ALA A 45 -12.84 9.15 -3.57
CA ALA A 45 -12.04 9.71 -2.49
C ALA A 45 -11.73 11.19 -2.75
N GLU A 46 -12.71 12.07 -2.53
CA GLU A 46 -12.62 13.52 -2.85
C GLU A 46 -11.46 14.23 -2.16
N GLY A 47 -11.02 13.74 -1.00
CA GLY A 47 -9.89 14.28 -0.26
C GLY A 47 -8.51 13.80 -0.74
N VAL A 48 -8.46 13.01 -1.81
CA VAL A 48 -7.24 12.42 -2.38
C VAL A 48 -6.98 13.02 -3.76
N GLU A 49 -5.84 13.70 -3.92
CA GLU A 49 -5.33 14.07 -5.23
C GLU A 49 -4.74 12.83 -5.92
N LEU A 50 -5.26 12.50 -7.11
CA LEU A 50 -4.90 11.28 -7.83
C LEU A 50 -3.94 11.55 -8.99
N LEU A 51 -2.75 10.96 -8.90
CA LEU A 51 -1.76 10.88 -9.97
C LEU A 51 -1.75 9.47 -10.57
N MET A 52 -1.56 9.37 -11.88
CA MET A 52 -1.40 8.08 -12.56
C MET A 52 -0.09 8.06 -13.33
N THR A 53 0.62 6.93 -13.28
CA THR A 53 1.90 6.79 -13.99
C THR A 53 1.74 6.89 -15.51
N GLY A 54 0.54 6.56 -16.03
CA GLY A 54 0.27 6.50 -17.48
C GLY A 54 1.13 5.45 -18.18
N GLY A 55 1.26 5.55 -19.51
CA GLY A 55 1.99 4.56 -20.32
C GLY A 55 1.08 3.49 -20.93
N HIS A 56 1.60 2.28 -21.11
CA HIS A 56 0.87 1.19 -21.77
C HIS A 56 -0.02 0.44 -20.78
N LEU A 57 -1.30 0.25 -21.11
CA LEU A 57 -2.21 -0.51 -20.27
C LEU A 57 -2.10 -2.01 -20.56
N ARG A 58 -1.67 -2.78 -19.55
CA ARG A 58 -1.78 -4.23 -19.53
C ARG A 58 -3.17 -4.64 -19.05
N ARG A 59 -4.03 -5.05 -20.00
CA ARG A 59 -5.44 -5.36 -19.70
C ARG A 59 -5.65 -6.48 -18.67
N GLN A 60 -4.75 -7.47 -18.63
CA GLN A 60 -4.87 -8.65 -17.76
C GLN A 60 -4.76 -8.30 -16.27
N SER A 61 -3.83 -7.43 -15.92
CA SER A 61 -3.58 -6.93 -14.56
C SER A 61 -4.26 -5.60 -14.27
N GLN A 62 -4.82 -4.95 -15.30
CA GLN A 62 -5.31 -3.57 -15.25
C GLN A 62 -4.23 -2.59 -14.77
N SER A 63 -2.96 -2.86 -15.08
CA SER A 63 -1.81 -2.04 -14.68
C SER A 63 -1.16 -1.35 -15.86
N PHE A 64 -0.61 -0.17 -15.61
CA PHE A 64 0.17 0.61 -16.56
C PHE A 64 1.66 0.28 -16.44
N TYR A 65 2.36 0.23 -17.57
CA TYR A 65 3.78 -0.10 -17.64
C TYR A 65 4.49 0.60 -18.81
N GLY A 66 5.80 0.37 -18.89
CA GLY A 66 6.69 0.86 -19.95
C GLY A 66 7.39 2.16 -19.58
N ASP A 67 8.26 2.64 -20.48
CA ASP A 67 9.20 3.72 -20.17
C ASP A 67 8.52 5.03 -19.76
N GLN A 68 7.32 5.33 -20.29
CA GLN A 68 6.56 6.50 -19.86
C GLN A 68 6.11 6.38 -18.39
N ALA A 69 5.65 5.20 -17.99
CA ALA A 69 5.25 4.94 -16.60
C ALA A 69 6.45 5.08 -15.65
N GLU A 70 7.60 4.53 -16.04
CA GLU A 70 8.84 4.62 -15.26
C GLU A 70 9.36 6.06 -15.16
N GLN A 71 9.36 6.80 -16.27
CA GLN A 71 9.78 8.21 -16.31
C GLN A 71 8.85 9.11 -15.50
N SER A 72 7.56 8.77 -15.42
CA SER A 72 6.62 9.52 -14.59
C SER A 72 7.10 9.62 -13.14
N LEU A 73 7.80 8.60 -12.61
CA LEU A 73 8.30 8.56 -11.24
C LEU A 73 9.58 9.38 -11.02
N GLN A 74 10.26 9.85 -12.07
CA GLN A 74 11.66 10.31 -11.99
C GLN A 74 11.90 11.47 -11.02
N ASN A 75 10.93 12.39 -10.90
CA ASN A 75 11.06 13.62 -10.11
C ASN A 75 10.11 13.67 -8.91
N TYR A 76 9.56 12.52 -8.52
CA TYR A 76 8.70 12.43 -7.35
C TYR A 76 9.44 11.83 -6.17
N HIS A 77 8.91 12.15 -4.99
CA HIS A 77 9.32 11.57 -3.72
C HIS A 77 8.04 11.27 -2.93
N PHE A 78 7.93 10.04 -2.45
CA PHE A 78 6.76 9.53 -1.74
C PHE A 78 7.12 9.09 -0.33
N ASP A 79 6.20 9.32 0.61
CA ASP A 79 6.37 8.95 2.01
C ASP A 79 6.20 7.43 2.20
N MET A 80 5.36 6.79 1.38
CA MET A 80 5.14 5.34 1.45
C MET A 80 4.68 4.73 0.13
N LEU A 81 5.05 3.47 -0.07
CA LEU A 81 4.57 2.60 -1.14
C LEU A 81 3.84 1.40 -0.51
N PHE A 82 2.61 1.15 -0.95
CA PHE A 82 1.90 -0.11 -0.74
C PHE A 82 2.09 -0.99 -1.97
N LEU A 83 2.95 -2.00 -1.84
CA LEU A 83 3.38 -2.89 -2.91
C LEU A 83 2.63 -4.22 -2.87
N GLY A 84 1.95 -4.56 -3.96
CA GLY A 84 1.40 -5.90 -4.21
C GLY A 84 2.49 -6.85 -4.72
N VAL A 85 2.38 -8.14 -4.41
CA VAL A 85 3.44 -9.11 -4.76
C VAL A 85 2.86 -10.47 -5.17
N ASP A 86 3.53 -11.15 -6.09
CA ASP A 86 3.18 -12.53 -6.49
C ASP A 86 3.91 -13.58 -5.65
N ALA A 87 5.10 -13.26 -5.14
CA ALA A 87 5.93 -14.19 -4.42
C ALA A 87 6.92 -13.49 -3.48
N ILE A 88 7.10 -14.07 -2.30
CA ILE A 88 8.10 -13.67 -1.30
C ILE A 88 8.88 -14.91 -0.89
N ASP A 89 10.19 -14.79 -0.96
CA ASP A 89 11.15 -15.74 -0.41
C ASP A 89 12.18 -14.97 0.41
N LEU A 90 12.53 -15.44 1.61
CA LEU A 90 13.39 -14.69 2.53
C LEU A 90 14.78 -14.42 1.95
N GLU A 91 15.32 -15.36 1.16
CA GLU A 91 16.65 -15.28 0.57
C GLU A 91 16.61 -14.58 -0.80
N ARG A 92 15.58 -14.83 -1.60
CA ARG A 92 15.47 -14.32 -2.98
C ARG A 92 14.76 -12.96 -3.06
N GLY A 93 14.02 -12.59 -2.04
CA GLY A 93 13.27 -11.34 -1.95
C GLY A 93 11.87 -11.39 -2.56
N VAL A 94 11.35 -10.21 -2.86
CA VAL A 94 10.05 -10.02 -3.50
C VAL A 94 10.18 -10.19 -5.01
N SER A 95 9.25 -10.88 -5.65
CA SER A 95 9.28 -11.12 -7.10
C SER A 95 7.90 -11.18 -7.76
N THR A 96 7.87 -10.96 -9.08
CA THR A 96 6.70 -11.09 -9.95
C THR A 96 7.04 -11.89 -11.22
N HIS A 97 6.01 -12.36 -11.93
CA HIS A 97 6.15 -13.11 -13.18
C HIS A 97 6.38 -12.22 -14.41
N ASN A 98 6.12 -10.91 -14.32
CA ASN A 98 6.21 -9.99 -15.45
C ASN A 98 7.40 -9.01 -15.29
N GLU A 99 8.22 -8.91 -16.33
CA GLU A 99 9.42 -8.08 -16.30
C GLU A 99 9.12 -6.58 -16.19
N ASP A 100 8.12 -6.09 -16.94
CA ASP A 100 7.74 -4.67 -16.95
C ASP A 100 7.15 -4.24 -15.61
N GLU A 101 6.31 -5.08 -14.99
CA GLU A 101 5.82 -4.87 -13.63
C GLU A 101 6.98 -4.84 -12.62
N ALA A 102 7.95 -5.76 -12.75
CA ALA A 102 9.13 -5.76 -11.89
C ALA A 102 9.97 -4.49 -12.03
N ARG A 103 10.17 -3.99 -13.27
CA ARG A 103 10.91 -2.74 -13.52
C ARG A 103 10.21 -1.54 -12.89
N LEU A 104 8.91 -1.39 -13.12
CA LEU A 104 8.16 -0.26 -12.57
C LEU A 104 8.10 -0.31 -11.05
N ASN A 105 7.84 -1.49 -10.46
CA ASN A 105 7.77 -1.66 -9.01
C ASN A 105 9.14 -1.41 -8.33
N ARG A 106 10.26 -1.75 -8.99
CA ARG A 106 11.59 -1.34 -8.53
C ARG A 106 11.72 0.18 -8.49
N ARG A 107 11.27 0.87 -9.53
CA ARG A 107 11.32 2.33 -9.57
C ARG A 107 10.44 2.96 -8.48
N MET A 108 9.28 2.39 -8.19
CA MET A 108 8.44 2.82 -7.07
C MET A 108 9.15 2.64 -5.72
N CYS A 109 9.88 1.53 -5.53
CA CYS A 109 10.67 1.29 -4.33
C CYS A 109 11.87 2.25 -4.17
N GLU A 110 12.36 2.84 -5.27
CA GLU A 110 13.46 3.82 -5.24
C GLU A 110 13.01 5.21 -4.80
N VAL A 111 11.76 5.58 -5.09
CA VAL A 111 11.23 6.93 -4.82
C VAL A 111 10.39 7.02 -3.54
N ALA A 112 10.16 5.89 -2.87
CA ALA A 112 9.40 5.82 -1.62
C ALA A 112 10.35 5.69 -0.41
N GLU A 113 10.09 6.47 0.64
CA GLU A 113 10.83 6.37 1.90
C GLU A 113 10.54 5.07 2.64
N ARG A 114 9.27 4.64 2.61
CA ARG A 114 8.81 3.44 3.31
C ARG A 114 8.15 2.44 2.38
N ILE A 115 8.64 1.21 2.34
CA ILE A 115 8.14 0.13 1.50
C ILE A 115 7.30 -0.83 2.35
N ILE A 116 6.00 -0.84 2.08
CA ILE A 116 5.01 -1.67 2.77
C ILE A 116 4.48 -2.70 1.79
N VAL A 117 4.86 -3.96 1.97
CA VAL A 117 4.33 -5.07 1.18
C VAL A 117 2.98 -5.50 1.76
N VAL A 118 1.97 -5.62 0.90
CA VAL A 118 0.62 -6.05 1.29
C VAL A 118 0.26 -7.30 0.52
N THR A 119 0.11 -8.41 1.23
CA THR A 119 0.06 -9.73 0.59
C THR A 119 -0.69 -10.75 1.43
N ASP A 120 -1.04 -11.88 0.83
CA ASP A 120 -1.56 -13.04 1.54
C ASP A 120 -0.46 -14.09 1.79
N SER A 121 -0.73 -14.96 2.75
CA SER A 121 0.16 -16.02 3.22
C SER A 121 0.49 -17.04 2.15
N SER A 122 -0.33 -17.17 1.09
CA SER A 122 -0.08 -18.09 -0.01
C SER A 122 1.10 -17.66 -0.89
N LYS A 123 1.57 -16.41 -0.77
CA LYS A 123 2.70 -15.86 -1.53
C LYS A 123 4.07 -16.15 -0.92
N PHE A 124 4.13 -16.68 0.31
CA PHE A 124 5.38 -16.99 1.01
C PHE A 124 6.02 -18.30 0.55
N ASN A 125 7.34 -18.39 0.74
CA ASN A 125 8.18 -19.53 0.34
C ASN A 125 8.06 -19.84 -1.15
N ARG A 126 7.93 -18.79 -1.96
CA ARG A 126 7.83 -18.85 -3.42
C ARG A 126 8.75 -17.81 -4.04
N SER A 127 9.21 -18.09 -5.25
CA SER A 127 9.91 -17.10 -6.06
C SER A 127 9.35 -17.09 -7.48
N SER A 128 9.18 -15.90 -8.03
CA SER A 128 8.80 -15.67 -9.41
C SER A 128 10.02 -15.26 -10.25
N LEU A 129 9.85 -15.16 -11.57
CA LEU A 129 10.95 -15.01 -12.52
C LEU A 129 11.74 -13.70 -12.35
N HIS A 130 11.05 -12.60 -12.05
CA HIS A 130 11.66 -11.27 -11.99
C HIS A 130 11.63 -10.74 -10.55
N LYS A 131 12.82 -10.59 -9.96
CA LYS A 131 13.00 -9.99 -8.64
C LYS A 131 12.67 -8.51 -8.66
N ILE A 132 11.96 -8.01 -7.66
CA ILE A 132 11.68 -6.59 -7.43
C ILE A 132 12.74 -6.05 -6.47
N ILE A 133 12.68 -6.43 -5.19
CA ILE A 133 13.61 -5.98 -4.14
C ILE A 133 14.03 -7.14 -3.23
N ASP A 134 15.14 -6.96 -2.53
CA ASP A 134 15.56 -7.82 -1.42
C ASP A 134 14.61 -7.70 -0.22
N THR A 135 14.49 -8.77 0.57
CA THR A 135 13.65 -8.79 1.78
C THR A 135 14.03 -7.67 2.76
N GLN A 136 15.32 -7.35 2.87
CA GLN A 136 15.85 -6.32 3.78
C GLN A 136 15.46 -4.89 3.37
N ARG A 137 14.97 -4.69 2.15
CA ARG A 137 14.46 -3.40 1.69
C ARG A 137 13.01 -3.17 2.11
N ILE A 138 12.32 -4.19 2.62
CA ILE A 138 10.94 -4.06 3.08
C ILE A 138 10.94 -3.48 4.49
N ASP A 139 10.22 -2.39 4.72
CA ASP A 139 10.06 -1.83 6.05
C ASP A 139 8.95 -2.55 6.82
N MET A 140 7.89 -2.94 6.12
CA MET A 140 6.72 -3.56 6.72
C MET A 140 6.03 -4.56 5.78
N ILE A 141 5.46 -5.61 6.35
CA ILE A 141 4.53 -6.50 5.68
C ILE A 141 3.18 -6.49 6.40
N ILE A 142 2.11 -6.30 5.63
CA ILE A 142 0.73 -6.55 6.05
C ILE A 142 0.29 -7.89 5.44
N VAL A 143 -0.05 -8.86 6.29
CA VAL A 143 -0.36 -10.24 5.90
C VAL A 143 -1.49 -10.83 6.75
N ASP A 144 -2.22 -11.81 6.21
CA ASP A 144 -3.26 -12.55 6.93
C ASP A 144 -2.65 -13.53 7.96
N GLU A 145 -3.52 -14.20 8.71
CA GLU A 145 -3.11 -15.10 9.81
C GLU A 145 -2.32 -16.33 9.35
N GLY A 146 -2.32 -16.66 8.05
CA GLY A 146 -1.72 -17.88 7.54
C GLY A 146 -0.20 -17.85 7.34
N ILE A 147 0.49 -16.76 7.71
CA ILE A 147 1.94 -16.65 7.46
C ILE A 147 2.71 -17.82 8.12
N PRO A 148 3.60 -18.53 7.38
CA PRO A 148 4.41 -19.59 7.98
C PRO A 148 5.30 -19.05 9.10
N ALA A 149 5.42 -19.80 10.21
CA ALA A 149 6.16 -19.37 11.39
C ALA A 149 7.64 -19.04 11.08
N ASP A 150 8.28 -19.87 10.24
CA ASP A 150 9.68 -19.64 9.82
C ASP A 150 9.83 -18.36 8.99
N SER A 151 8.84 -18.07 8.12
CA SER A 151 8.80 -16.83 7.34
C SER A 151 8.62 -15.61 8.25
N LEU A 152 7.70 -15.69 9.23
CA LEU A 152 7.47 -14.63 10.22
C LEU A 152 8.73 -14.32 11.05
N GLU A 153 9.39 -15.37 11.54
CA GLU A 153 10.63 -15.24 12.31
C GLU A 153 11.76 -14.67 11.46
N GLY A 154 11.90 -15.13 10.21
CA GLY A 154 12.90 -14.62 9.28
C GLY A 154 12.72 -13.15 8.94
N LEU A 155 11.48 -12.70 8.72
CA LEU A 155 11.15 -11.29 8.51
C LEU A 155 11.54 -10.43 9.71
N ARG A 156 11.19 -10.87 10.93
CA ARG A 156 11.53 -10.16 12.16
C ARG A 156 13.03 -10.07 12.36
N LYS A 157 13.78 -11.14 12.09
CA LYS A 157 15.25 -11.14 12.11
C LYS A 157 15.85 -10.20 11.07
N ALA A 158 15.20 -10.05 9.93
CA ALA A 158 15.59 -9.08 8.89
C ALA A 158 15.22 -7.64 9.24
N GLY A 159 14.57 -7.38 10.39
CA GLY A 159 14.17 -6.04 10.83
C GLY A 159 12.86 -5.55 10.21
N VAL A 160 12.11 -6.44 9.54
CA VAL A 160 10.84 -6.11 8.88
C VAL A 160 9.71 -6.12 9.90
N GLU A 161 8.93 -5.04 9.96
CA GLU A 161 7.71 -4.99 10.79
C GLU A 161 6.62 -5.88 10.17
N VAL A 162 5.97 -6.74 10.95
CA VAL A 162 4.90 -7.61 10.43
C VAL A 162 3.59 -7.31 11.14
N ILE A 163 2.59 -6.87 10.37
CA ILE A 163 1.22 -6.65 10.82
C ILE A 163 0.35 -7.82 10.34
N GLY A 164 -0.17 -8.56 11.31
CA GLY A 164 -1.21 -9.57 11.12
C GLY A 164 -2.41 -9.31 12.04
N LYS A 165 -3.41 -10.20 12.02
CA LYS A 165 -4.59 -10.04 12.88
C LYS A 165 -4.19 -10.10 14.35
N GLY A 166 -4.68 -9.13 15.14
CA GLY A 166 -4.41 -9.04 16.57
C GLY A 166 -3.10 -8.34 16.96
N SER A 167 -2.27 -7.95 15.98
CA SER A 167 -1.14 -7.05 16.23
C SER A 167 -1.61 -5.61 16.05
N PRO A 168 -1.72 -4.79 17.12
CA PRO A 168 -2.00 -3.37 16.94
C PRO A 168 -0.82 -2.74 16.19
N TRP A 169 -1.10 -1.96 15.14
CA TRP A 169 -0.10 -1.04 14.60
C TRP A 169 0.26 -0.05 15.71
N SER A 170 1.54 0.00 16.09
CA SER A 170 2.00 0.74 17.27
C SER A 170 2.47 2.17 16.97
N GLY A 171 2.34 2.63 15.72
CA GLY A 171 2.53 4.05 15.38
C GLY A 171 3.93 4.59 15.64
N ASN A 172 4.99 3.84 15.34
CA ASN A 172 6.35 4.35 15.54
C ASN A 172 6.76 5.28 14.38
N GLU A 173 6.73 6.58 14.66
CA GLU A 173 7.27 7.64 13.79
C GLU A 173 8.79 7.53 13.72
N LYS A 174 9.32 6.86 12.70
CA LYS A 174 10.73 7.07 12.33
C LYS A 174 10.82 8.38 11.54
N GLY A 175 11.14 9.46 12.25
CA GLY A 175 11.86 10.61 11.73
C GLY A 175 11.19 11.43 10.62
N CYS A 176 10.08 12.10 10.93
CA CYS A 176 9.68 13.28 10.15
C CYS A 176 10.42 14.52 10.73
N PRO A 177 11.14 15.33 9.92
CA PRO A 177 11.70 16.59 10.41
C PRO A 177 10.53 17.52 10.76
N LEU A 178 10.39 17.83 12.05
CA LEU A 178 9.37 18.73 12.57
C LEU A 178 9.32 20.03 11.76
N VAL A 179 8.29 20.18 10.93
CA VAL A 179 7.86 21.51 10.47
C VAL A 179 7.19 22.17 11.66
N ASN A 180 7.90 23.15 12.23
CA ASN A 180 7.45 23.94 13.36
C ASN A 180 6.22 24.78 12.96
N THR A 181 5.02 24.35 13.33
CA THR A 181 3.77 25.10 13.15
C THR A 181 3.31 25.74 14.45
N ASN A 182 4.12 26.66 14.98
CA ASN A 182 3.59 27.74 15.83
C ASN A 182 3.07 28.86 14.92
N ALA A 183 1.91 28.67 14.29
CA ALA A 183 1.09 29.76 13.77
C ALA A 183 -0.35 29.30 13.52
N PHE A 184 -1.29 30.08 14.06
CA PHE A 184 -2.76 30.00 13.91
C PHE A 184 -3.50 29.06 14.86
N GLY A 185 -3.88 29.64 16.00
CA GLY A 185 -4.99 29.17 16.81
C GLY A 185 -6.33 29.41 16.12
N GLY A 186 -7.25 28.47 16.30
CA GLY A 186 -8.64 28.56 15.92
C GLY A 186 -9.41 27.37 16.49
N HIS A 187 -10.36 27.64 17.39
CA HIS A 187 -11.25 26.66 18.00
C HIS A 187 -12.14 25.95 16.96
N CYS A 188 -12.33 24.64 17.12
CA CYS A 188 -13.48 23.93 16.57
C CYS A 188 -14.08 22.98 17.62
N GLU A 189 -15.20 23.39 18.21
CA GLU A 189 -16.20 22.48 18.78
C GLU A 189 -17.09 21.98 17.65
N HIS A 190 -17.32 20.66 17.53
CA HIS A 190 -18.67 20.15 17.28
C HIS A 190 -18.82 18.66 17.60
N HIS A 191 -19.93 18.40 18.29
CA HIS A 191 -20.45 17.15 18.79
C HIS A 191 -21.01 16.23 17.69
N GLN A 192 -20.97 14.92 18.00
CA GLN A 192 -21.94 13.87 17.65
C GLN A 192 -22.33 13.66 16.18
N TRP A 193 -21.89 12.53 15.60
CA TRP A 193 -22.75 11.69 14.74
C TRP A 193 -22.36 10.22 14.87
N PHE A 194 -23.03 9.51 15.78
CA PHE A 194 -23.17 8.06 15.76
C PHE A 194 -24.63 7.76 15.42
N SER A 195 -24.92 7.32 14.19
CA SER A 195 -26.11 6.53 13.88
C SER A 195 -25.96 5.82 12.53
N SER A 196 -25.62 4.54 12.63
CA SER A 196 -26.28 3.39 11.99
C SER A 196 -27.01 3.54 10.64
N VAL A 197 -26.79 2.52 9.81
CA VAL A 197 -27.57 2.03 8.64
C VAL A 197 -27.01 2.40 7.25
N SER A 198 -25.86 1.81 6.91
CA SER A 198 -25.49 1.49 5.51
C SER A 198 -24.40 0.40 5.40
N TRP A 199 -23.61 0.19 6.45
CA TRP A 199 -22.38 -0.62 6.40
C TRP A 199 -22.52 -2.13 6.20
N VAL A 200 -23.65 -2.75 6.57
CA VAL A 200 -23.81 -4.21 6.49
C VAL A 200 -23.86 -4.72 5.03
N ARG A 201 -24.20 -3.86 4.05
CA ARG A 201 -24.32 -4.26 2.64
C ARG A 201 -23.03 -4.25 1.82
N LEU A 202 -21.93 -3.67 2.31
CA LEU A 202 -20.62 -3.75 1.62
C LEU A 202 -19.83 -5.03 1.97
N SER A 203 -20.27 -5.78 2.98
CA SER A 203 -19.67 -7.07 3.35
C SER A 203 -20.10 -8.25 2.46
N GLN A 204 -21.13 -8.08 1.62
CA GLN A 204 -21.75 -9.18 0.88
C GLN A 204 -21.48 -9.20 -0.64
N SER A 205 -20.77 -8.19 -1.19
CA SER A 205 -20.47 -8.13 -2.64
C SER A 205 -18.98 -8.10 -2.99
N ALA A 206 -18.08 -7.99 -1.99
CA ALA A 206 -16.65 -8.23 -2.20
C ALA A 206 -16.36 -9.67 -1.77
N GLY A 207 -15.91 -10.52 -2.69
CA GLY A 207 -15.28 -11.79 -2.31
C GLY A 207 -14.18 -11.46 -1.30
N GLY A 208 -14.41 -11.81 -0.03
CA GLY A 208 -13.74 -11.18 1.10
C GLY A 208 -12.23 -11.31 1.00
N CYS A 209 -11.55 -10.21 0.68
CA CYS A 209 -10.10 -10.13 0.78
C CYS A 209 -9.71 -10.54 2.21
N PRO A 210 -8.87 -11.57 2.42
CA PRO A 210 -8.49 -12.05 3.75
C PRO A 210 -7.86 -10.95 4.64
N LEU A 211 -7.34 -9.92 4.00
CA LEU A 211 -6.64 -8.79 4.62
C LEU A 211 -7.56 -7.62 4.98
N PHE A 212 -8.82 -7.61 4.53
CA PHE A 212 -9.69 -6.43 4.61
C PHE A 212 -9.80 -5.87 6.03
N ASN A 213 -10.02 -6.74 7.02
CA ASN A 213 -10.13 -6.31 8.43
C ASN A 213 -8.80 -5.81 9.00
N ILE A 214 -7.67 -6.32 8.52
CA ILE A 214 -6.34 -5.87 8.94
C ILE A 214 -6.09 -4.47 8.35
N LEU A 215 -6.39 -4.30 7.06
CA LEU A 215 -6.27 -3.02 6.36
C LEU A 215 -7.16 -1.94 6.98
N LEU A 216 -8.41 -2.25 7.32
CA LEU A 216 -9.34 -1.30 7.93
C LEU A 216 -8.81 -0.67 9.24
N ASN A 217 -8.06 -1.45 10.02
CA ASN A 217 -7.51 -1.03 11.31
C ASN A 217 -6.09 -0.44 11.20
N THR A 218 -5.45 -0.56 10.03
CA THR A 218 -4.05 -0.19 9.83
C THR A 218 -3.93 1.06 8.96
N VAL A 219 -4.72 1.15 7.88
CA VAL A 219 -4.67 2.20 6.84
C VAL A 219 -5.46 3.44 7.27
#